data_AF-A0A1J5DKY8-F1
#
_entry.id   AF-A0A1J5DKY8-F1
#
_cell.length_a   1.000
_cell.length_b   1.000
_cell.length_c   1.000
_cell.angle_alpha   90.00
_cell.angle_beta   90.00
_cell.angle_gamma   90.00
#
_symmetry.space_group_name_H-M   'P 1'
#
loop_
_entity.id
_entity.type
_entity.pdbx_description
1 polymer ?
#
loop_
_entity_poly.entity_id
_entity_poly.type
_entity_poly.pdbx_seq_one_letter_code
_entity_poly.pdbx_strand_id
1 'polypeptide(L)'
;MKITGLILALTFLLVPFVCQAQDSDANERFDAVIGDALRAYNEGDFDRALDLYFEAKVINDLAEIDYSIARCYHKIGKCEAAKKFYDSALKRVSELPETYEQKINEHIASLPETCIPEKQPEEVKVVEVQTPEEKTPPVVLEPPTDWLSIGVMAGGGAVLLGGLGLDIASASLADEHKALKTDPATGTDASRKAELDQLESDISTRKTIVIAMYGVGGAALITGTVLFFLRMNDDSASDTAWNLYPSVGDGSASVSLLTRW
;
A
#
# COMPACT_ATOMS: atom_id res chain seq x y z
N MET A 1 61.34 -6.94 -17.67
CA MET A 1 60.71 -7.65 -16.54
C MET A 1 59.36 -7.01 -16.27
N LYS A 2 58.27 -7.78 -16.40
CA LYS A 2 56.87 -7.34 -16.36
C LYS A 2 56.20 -8.04 -15.17
N ILE A 3 55.86 -7.32 -14.08
CA ILE A 3 55.22 -7.89 -12.87
C ILE A 3 54.04 -6.99 -12.38
N THR A 4 53.40 -6.23 -13.26
CA THR A 4 52.30 -5.32 -12.92
C THR A 4 50.93 -5.72 -13.51
N GLY A 5 50.77 -6.99 -13.91
CA GLY A 5 49.57 -7.46 -14.61
C GLY A 5 48.69 -8.49 -13.87
N LEU A 6 49.04 -8.91 -12.66
CA LEU A 6 48.41 -10.10 -12.03
C LEU A 6 47.49 -9.80 -10.82
N ILE A 7 47.27 -8.53 -10.44
CA ILE A 7 46.47 -8.19 -9.25
C ILE A 7 45.02 -7.79 -9.61
N LEU A 8 44.72 -7.55 -10.90
CA LEU A 8 43.38 -7.07 -11.31
C LEU A 8 42.37 -8.19 -11.66
N ALA A 9 42.75 -9.46 -11.60
CA ALA A 9 41.89 -10.58 -12.01
C ALA A 9 41.25 -11.36 -10.85
N LEU A 10 41.57 -11.02 -9.59
CA LEU A 10 41.12 -11.76 -8.40
C LEU A 10 40.02 -11.07 -7.58
N THR A 11 39.48 -9.94 -8.05
CA THR A 11 38.42 -9.19 -7.35
C THR A 11 37.01 -9.39 -7.93
N PHE A 12 36.85 -10.24 -8.96
CA PHE A 12 35.56 -10.49 -9.61
C PHE A 12 34.87 -11.82 -9.22
N LEU A 13 35.42 -12.57 -8.26
CA LEU A 13 34.92 -13.90 -7.85
C LEU A 13 34.20 -13.92 -6.48
N LEU A 14 33.82 -12.75 -5.95
CA LEU A 14 33.09 -12.59 -4.68
C LEU A 14 31.82 -11.74 -4.84
N VAL A 15 31.06 -11.93 -5.93
CA VAL A 15 29.68 -11.44 -5.96
C VAL A 15 28.83 -12.46 -5.21
N PRO A 16 28.20 -12.08 -4.09
CA PRO A 16 27.72 -13.00 -3.08
C PRO A 16 26.37 -13.61 -3.49
N PHE A 17 26.17 -14.87 -3.10
CA PHE A 17 24.96 -15.68 -3.23
C PHE A 17 23.76 -15.17 -2.37
N VAL A 18 23.47 -13.87 -2.36
CA VAL A 18 22.45 -13.29 -1.45
C VAL A 18 21.02 -13.32 -2.02
N CYS A 19 20.80 -13.77 -3.27
CA CYS A 19 19.48 -13.67 -3.90
C CYS A 19 18.47 -14.79 -3.59
N GLN A 20 18.77 -15.80 -2.78
CA GLN A 20 17.86 -16.97 -2.63
C GLN A 20 17.07 -17.02 -1.31
N ALA A 21 17.21 -16.02 -0.43
CA ALA A 21 16.54 -16.03 0.88
C ALA A 21 15.23 -15.23 0.93
N GLN A 22 14.88 -14.47 -0.11
CA GLN A 22 13.67 -13.63 -0.13
C GLN A 22 12.43 -14.37 -0.62
N ASP A 23 12.59 -15.40 -1.46
CA ASP A 23 11.45 -16.11 -2.07
C ASP A 23 10.73 -17.04 -1.08
N SER A 24 11.42 -17.57 -0.06
CA SER A 24 10.78 -18.46 0.93
C SER A 24 9.78 -17.72 1.82
N ASP A 25 10.10 -16.48 2.21
CA ASP A 25 9.27 -15.66 3.10
C ASP A 25 7.99 -15.19 2.41
N ALA A 26 8.09 -14.83 1.12
CA ALA A 26 6.93 -14.42 0.32
C ALA A 26 5.90 -15.56 0.16
N ASN A 27 6.38 -16.79 -0.06
CA ASN A 27 5.49 -17.96 -0.20
C ASN A 27 4.83 -18.33 1.13
N GLU A 28 5.55 -18.29 2.25
CA GLU A 28 4.97 -18.56 3.58
C GLU A 28 3.90 -17.52 3.94
N ARG A 29 4.18 -16.24 3.66
CA ARG A 29 3.19 -15.16 3.83
C ARG A 29 1.97 -15.35 2.93
N PHE A 30 2.18 -15.74 1.68
CA PHE A 30 1.09 -16.01 0.73
C PHE A 30 0.15 -17.10 1.26
N ASP A 31 0.70 -18.24 1.70
CA ASP A 31 -0.06 -19.37 2.21
C ASP A 31 -0.85 -18.99 3.47
N ALA A 32 -0.25 -18.20 4.37
CA ALA A 32 -0.92 -17.70 5.56
C ALA A 32 -2.12 -16.80 5.22
N VAL A 33 -1.93 -15.84 4.30
CA VAL A 33 -2.99 -14.91 3.86
C VAL A 33 -4.14 -15.65 3.17
N ILE A 34 -3.83 -16.61 2.28
CA ILE A 34 -4.85 -17.45 1.63
C ILE A 34 -5.61 -18.30 2.63
N GLY A 35 -4.92 -18.87 3.63
CA GLY A 35 -5.55 -19.63 4.71
C GLY A 35 -6.54 -18.80 5.52
N ASP A 36 -6.17 -17.56 5.85
CA ASP A 36 -7.05 -16.61 6.54
C ASP A 36 -8.21 -16.15 5.63
N ALA A 37 -7.96 -15.92 4.34
CA ALA A 37 -9.00 -15.53 3.36
C ALA A 37 -10.08 -16.62 3.23
N LEU A 38 -9.66 -17.88 3.12
CA LEU A 38 -10.56 -19.04 3.05
C LEU A 38 -11.38 -19.18 4.32
N ARG A 39 -10.80 -18.91 5.49
CA ARG A 39 -11.53 -18.94 6.77
C ARG A 39 -12.60 -17.87 6.81
N ALA A 40 -12.27 -16.61 6.49
CA ALA A 40 -13.22 -15.52 6.41
C ALA A 40 -14.36 -15.81 5.41
N TYR A 41 -14.02 -16.37 4.25
CA TYR A 41 -15.00 -16.79 3.25
C TYR A 41 -15.98 -17.83 3.79
N ASN A 42 -15.47 -18.85 4.48
CA ASN A 42 -16.29 -19.93 5.05
C ASN A 42 -17.15 -19.46 6.23
N GLU A 43 -16.70 -18.45 6.97
CA GLU A 43 -17.46 -17.78 8.04
C GLU A 43 -18.55 -16.84 7.49
N GLY A 44 -18.55 -16.56 6.18
CA GLY A 44 -19.47 -15.64 5.53
C GLY A 44 -19.07 -14.17 5.65
N ASP A 45 -17.89 -13.87 6.18
CA ASP A 45 -17.30 -12.54 6.22
C ASP A 45 -16.63 -12.23 4.88
N PHE A 46 -17.46 -11.97 3.87
CA PHE A 46 -17.01 -11.79 2.49
C PHE A 46 -16.23 -10.48 2.28
N ASP A 47 -16.49 -9.44 3.08
CA ASP A 47 -15.75 -8.17 3.01
C ASP A 47 -14.30 -8.40 3.47
N ARG A 48 -14.11 -9.05 4.63
CA ARG A 48 -12.75 -9.42 5.09
C ARG A 48 -12.06 -10.39 4.14
N ALA A 49 -12.79 -11.36 3.59
CA ALA A 49 -12.23 -12.29 2.61
C ALA A 49 -11.72 -11.55 1.36
N LEU A 50 -12.46 -10.53 0.88
CA LEU A 50 -12.02 -9.68 -0.24
C LEU A 50 -10.70 -8.97 0.08
N ASP A 51 -10.59 -8.32 1.24
CA ASP A 51 -9.36 -7.62 1.64
C ASP A 51 -8.15 -8.58 1.65
N LEU A 52 -8.31 -9.77 2.24
CA LEU A 52 -7.26 -10.78 2.29
C LEU A 52 -6.92 -11.36 0.90
N TYR A 53 -7.92 -11.57 0.03
CA TYR A 53 -7.64 -12.00 -1.34
C TYR A 53 -6.92 -10.92 -2.15
N PHE A 54 -7.21 -9.63 -1.93
CA PHE A 54 -6.46 -8.55 -2.56
C PHE A 54 -5.02 -8.47 -2.04
N GLU A 55 -4.80 -8.67 -0.74
CA GLU A 55 -3.44 -8.80 -0.18
C GLU A 55 -2.69 -9.98 -0.82
N ALA A 56 -3.33 -11.14 -0.92
CA ALA A 56 -2.74 -12.31 -1.58
C ALA A 56 -2.41 -12.02 -3.05
N LYS A 57 -3.27 -11.28 -3.77
CA LYS A 57 -3.04 -10.87 -5.16
C LYS A 57 -1.82 -9.95 -5.32
N VAL A 58 -1.54 -9.11 -4.31
CA VAL A 58 -0.33 -8.25 -4.29
C VAL A 58 0.93 -9.09 -4.15
N ILE A 59 0.88 -10.18 -3.39
CA ILE A 59 2.03 -11.10 -3.21
C ILE A 59 2.21 -11.97 -4.46
N ASN A 60 1.14 -12.57 -4.96
CA ASN A 60 1.15 -13.42 -6.15
C ASN A 60 -0.15 -13.27 -6.95
N ASP A 61 -0.06 -12.76 -8.17
CA ASP A 61 -1.23 -12.52 -9.03
C ASP A 61 -1.63 -13.77 -9.82
N LEU A 62 -2.37 -14.67 -9.17
CA LEU A 62 -2.86 -15.92 -9.77
C LEU A 62 -4.32 -15.80 -10.24
N ALA A 63 -4.65 -16.49 -11.35
CA ALA A 63 -6.03 -16.59 -11.84
C ALA A 63 -7.02 -17.18 -10.80
N GLU A 64 -6.54 -18.05 -9.91
CA GLU A 64 -7.37 -18.65 -8.84
C GLU A 64 -7.81 -17.62 -7.79
N ILE A 65 -7.01 -16.58 -7.56
CA ILE A 65 -7.37 -15.49 -6.66
C ILE A 65 -8.45 -14.62 -7.30
N ASP A 66 -8.34 -14.29 -8.58
CA ASP A 66 -9.42 -13.59 -9.31
C ASP A 66 -10.74 -14.34 -9.24
N TYR A 67 -10.71 -15.67 -9.43
CA TYR A 67 -11.88 -16.52 -9.27
C TYR A 67 -12.48 -16.45 -7.86
N SER A 68 -11.63 -16.45 -6.83
CA SER A 68 -12.05 -16.37 -5.42
C SER A 68 -12.65 -15.00 -5.07
N ILE A 69 -12.04 -13.91 -5.55
CA ILE A 69 -12.57 -12.54 -5.45
C ILE A 69 -13.93 -12.43 -6.13
N ALA A 70 -14.07 -12.99 -7.34
CA ALA A 70 -15.34 -13.01 -8.06
C ALA A 70 -16.45 -13.71 -7.28
N ARG A 71 -16.14 -14.84 -6.63
CA ARG A 71 -17.09 -15.57 -5.77
C ARG A 71 -17.51 -14.75 -4.54
N CYS A 72 -16.60 -13.99 -3.94
CA CYS A 72 -16.94 -13.11 -2.82
C CYS A 72 -17.91 -12.00 -3.28
N TYR A 73 -17.61 -11.31 -4.37
CA TYR A 73 -18.50 -10.29 -4.94
C TYR A 73 -19.87 -10.86 -5.33
N HIS A 74 -19.91 -12.07 -5.89
CA HIS A 74 -21.16 -12.76 -6.18
C HIS A 74 -21.98 -12.96 -4.89
N LYS A 75 -21.36 -13.44 -3.81
CA LYS A 75 -22.04 -13.65 -2.52
C LYS A 75 -22.56 -12.36 -1.87
N ILE A 76 -21.87 -11.24 -2.08
CA ILE A 76 -22.30 -9.92 -1.59
C ILE A 76 -23.43 -9.33 -2.48
N GLY A 77 -23.62 -9.85 -3.69
CA GLY A 77 -24.60 -9.32 -4.66
C GLY A 77 -24.06 -8.23 -5.58
N LYS A 78 -22.75 -7.94 -5.53
CA LYS A 78 -22.05 -6.99 -6.41
C LYS A 78 -21.72 -7.64 -7.76
N CYS A 79 -22.74 -8.01 -8.52
CA CYS A 79 -22.54 -8.91 -9.66
C CYS A 79 -21.81 -8.30 -10.87
N GLU A 80 -21.79 -6.97 -11.05
CA GLU A 80 -20.91 -6.34 -12.05
C GLU A 80 -19.42 -6.54 -11.71
N ALA A 81 -19.05 -6.33 -10.44
CA ALA A 81 -17.69 -6.56 -9.96
C ALA A 81 -17.33 -8.05 -10.07
N ALA A 82 -18.24 -8.95 -9.66
CA ALA A 82 -18.06 -10.39 -9.79
C ALA A 82 -17.75 -10.79 -11.24
N LYS A 83 -18.53 -10.29 -12.20
CA LYS A 83 -18.34 -10.57 -13.63
C LYS A 83 -16.97 -10.13 -14.13
N LYS A 84 -16.51 -8.93 -13.76
CA LYS A 84 -15.17 -8.42 -14.14
C LYS A 84 -14.05 -9.36 -13.69
N PHE A 85 -14.12 -9.87 -12.45
CA PHE A 85 -13.11 -10.80 -11.94
C PHE A 85 -13.24 -12.20 -12.53
N TYR A 86 -14.46 -12.69 -12.81
CA TYR A 86 -14.63 -13.94 -13.57
C TYR A 86 -14.06 -13.83 -14.98
N ASP A 87 -14.31 -12.73 -15.68
CA ASP A 87 -13.74 -12.46 -17.01
C ASP A 87 -12.20 -12.39 -16.95
N SER A 88 -11.63 -11.82 -15.88
CA SER A 88 -10.18 -11.81 -15.63
C SER A 88 -9.61 -13.22 -15.44
N ALA A 89 -10.28 -14.06 -14.65
CA ALA A 89 -9.89 -15.46 -14.47
C ALA A 89 -9.97 -16.26 -15.78
N LEU A 90 -11.02 -16.05 -16.59
CA LEU A 90 -11.18 -16.72 -17.90
C LEU A 90 -10.09 -16.33 -18.91
N LYS A 91 -9.60 -15.08 -18.89
CA LYS A 91 -8.47 -14.67 -19.74
C LYS A 91 -7.18 -15.44 -19.43
N ARG A 92 -7.05 -15.94 -18.20
CA ARG A 92 -5.91 -16.72 -17.70
C ARG A 92 -6.29 -18.18 -17.43
N VAL A 93 -7.29 -18.71 -18.15
CA VAL A 93 -7.81 -20.08 -17.92
C VAL A 93 -6.75 -21.17 -18.04
N SER A 94 -5.67 -20.94 -18.81
CA SER A 94 -4.54 -21.87 -18.92
C SER A 94 -3.74 -22.05 -17.62
N GLU A 95 -3.85 -21.13 -16.67
CA GLU A 95 -3.26 -21.23 -15.33
C GLU A 95 -4.14 -22.02 -14.36
N LEU A 96 -5.41 -22.26 -14.73
CA LEU A 96 -6.39 -22.95 -13.90
C LEU A 96 -6.51 -24.43 -14.30
N PRO A 97 -6.97 -25.30 -13.38
CA PRO A 97 -7.36 -26.65 -13.73
C PRO A 97 -8.50 -26.65 -14.76
N GLU A 98 -8.53 -27.62 -15.69
CA GLU A 98 -9.49 -27.68 -16.81
C GLU A 98 -10.97 -27.59 -16.39
N THR A 99 -11.29 -27.96 -15.14
CA THR A 99 -12.67 -27.89 -14.61
C THR A 99 -13.15 -26.48 -14.24
N TYR A 100 -12.25 -25.51 -14.12
CA TYR A 100 -12.59 -24.17 -13.64
C TYR A 100 -13.32 -23.34 -14.70
N GLU A 101 -13.01 -23.52 -15.99
CA GLU A 101 -13.71 -22.80 -17.07
C GLU A 101 -15.22 -23.03 -17.01
N GLN A 102 -15.61 -24.30 -16.88
CA GLN A 102 -17.02 -24.68 -16.76
C GLN A 102 -17.67 -24.09 -15.51
N LYS A 103 -17.00 -24.16 -14.34
CA LYS A 103 -17.50 -23.60 -13.08
C LYS A 103 -17.65 -22.08 -13.14
N ILE A 104 -16.70 -21.39 -13.77
CA ILE A 104 -16.76 -19.94 -13.95
C ILE A 104 -17.96 -19.58 -14.83
N ASN A 105 -18.13 -20.26 -15.98
CA ASN A 105 -19.25 -20.02 -16.87
C ASN A 105 -20.60 -20.32 -16.20
N GLU A 106 -20.70 -21.37 -15.38
CA GLU A 106 -21.88 -21.66 -14.57
C GLU A 106 -22.16 -20.55 -13.54
N HIS A 107 -21.12 -20.04 -12.89
CA HIS A 107 -21.26 -18.91 -11.98
C HIS A 107 -21.68 -17.63 -12.70
N ILE A 108 -21.11 -17.30 -13.86
CA ILE A 108 -21.54 -16.15 -14.66
C ILE A 108 -23.00 -16.30 -15.09
N ALA A 109 -23.42 -17.49 -15.53
CA ALA A 109 -24.79 -17.76 -15.96
C ALA A 109 -25.81 -17.70 -14.82
N SER A 110 -25.38 -17.93 -13.56
CA SER A 110 -26.23 -17.80 -12.38
C SER A 110 -26.31 -16.37 -11.83
N LEU A 111 -25.49 -15.44 -12.31
CA LEU A 111 -25.63 -14.03 -11.96
C LEU A 111 -26.95 -13.48 -12.54
N PRO A 112 -27.76 -12.74 -11.77
CA PRO A 112 -28.99 -12.14 -12.29
C PRO A 112 -28.67 -11.15 -13.41
N GLU A 113 -29.43 -11.18 -14.52
CA GLU A 113 -29.28 -10.24 -15.64
C GLU A 113 -29.43 -8.78 -15.20
N THR A 114 -30.24 -8.55 -14.17
CA THR A 114 -30.42 -7.26 -13.53
C THR A 114 -29.73 -7.28 -12.17
N CYS A 115 -28.43 -7.00 -12.15
CA CYS A 115 -27.80 -6.51 -10.93
C CYS A 115 -28.53 -5.22 -10.56
N ILE A 116 -29.27 -5.22 -9.46
CA ILE A 116 -29.74 -3.97 -8.88
C ILE A 116 -28.45 -3.23 -8.54
N PRO A 117 -28.11 -2.11 -9.22
CA PRO A 117 -26.95 -1.35 -8.82
C PRO A 117 -27.21 -0.99 -7.37
N GLU A 118 -26.40 -1.56 -6.47
CA GLU A 118 -26.44 -1.22 -5.07
C GLU A 118 -26.35 0.29 -5.06
N LYS A 119 -27.42 0.93 -4.60
CA LYS A 119 -27.60 2.38 -4.65
C LYS A 119 -26.38 2.92 -3.91
N GLN A 120 -25.35 3.32 -4.66
CA GLN A 120 -24.04 3.67 -4.11
C GLN A 120 -24.33 4.54 -2.90
N PRO A 121 -23.90 4.17 -1.69
CA PRO A 121 -24.20 4.92 -0.48
C PRO A 121 -23.86 6.36 -0.83
N GLU A 122 -24.91 7.17 -0.96
CA GLU A 122 -24.90 8.44 -1.65
C GLU A 122 -23.72 9.20 -1.06
N GLU A 123 -22.65 9.33 -1.85
CA GLU A 123 -21.34 9.83 -1.42
C GLU A 123 -21.62 10.99 -0.48
N VAL A 124 -21.43 10.76 0.82
CA VAL A 124 -21.79 11.74 1.84
C VAL A 124 -20.91 12.91 1.49
N LYS A 125 -21.48 13.92 0.82
CA LYS A 125 -20.77 15.11 0.38
C LYS A 125 -19.96 15.54 1.58
N VAL A 126 -18.65 15.30 1.50
CA VAL A 126 -17.73 15.71 2.54
C VAL A 126 -17.97 17.20 2.63
N VAL A 127 -18.58 17.62 3.74
CA VAL A 127 -18.84 19.03 4.00
C VAL A 127 -17.47 19.65 3.93
N GLU A 128 -17.23 20.43 2.88
CA GLU A 128 -16.01 21.17 2.64
C GLU A 128 -15.73 21.97 3.91
N VAL A 129 -14.81 21.45 4.74
CA VAL A 129 -14.39 22.11 5.97
C VAL A 129 -13.72 23.38 5.48
N GLN A 130 -14.41 24.51 5.65
CA GLN A 130 -13.88 25.82 5.30
C GLN A 130 -12.53 25.99 5.99
N THR A 131 -11.46 25.95 5.20
CA THR A 131 -10.10 26.24 5.62
C THR A 131 -10.09 27.62 6.29
N PRO A 132 -9.74 27.72 7.59
CA PRO A 132 -9.62 29.00 8.26
C PRO A 132 -8.58 29.88 7.55
N GLU A 133 -8.97 31.12 7.24
CA GLU A 133 -8.14 32.13 6.59
C GLU A 133 -6.89 32.43 7.47
N GLU A 134 -5.73 32.01 7.00
CA GLU A 134 -4.46 32.06 7.74
C GLU A 134 -3.81 33.45 7.67
N LYS A 135 -3.51 34.00 8.85
CA LYS A 135 -2.83 35.28 9.09
C LYS A 135 -1.42 35.24 8.49
N THR A 136 -1.08 36.21 7.64
CA THR A 136 0.24 36.35 7.00
C THR A 136 1.39 36.54 8.02
N PRO A 137 2.39 35.63 8.07
CA PRO A 137 3.61 35.82 8.85
C PRO A 137 4.64 36.75 8.17
N PRO A 138 5.60 37.29 8.94
CA PRO A 138 6.61 38.23 8.47
C PRO A 138 7.66 37.59 7.54
N VAL A 139 8.05 38.36 6.53
CA VAL A 139 9.04 38.02 5.48
C VAL A 139 10.41 37.68 6.11
N VAL A 140 10.90 36.47 5.85
CA VAL A 140 12.25 35.99 6.24
C VAL A 140 13.19 36.07 5.03
N LEU A 141 14.39 36.62 5.23
CA LEU A 141 15.43 36.83 4.22
C LEU A 141 16.10 35.51 3.79
N GLU A 142 16.21 35.27 2.48
CA GLU A 142 16.70 34.02 1.87
C GLU A 142 18.25 33.93 1.82
N PRO A 143 18.87 32.76 2.13
CA PRO A 143 20.27 32.45 1.84
C PRO A 143 20.47 31.95 0.39
N PRO A 144 21.70 32.04 -0.17
CA PRO A 144 21.99 31.74 -1.57
C PRO A 144 21.75 30.27 -1.95
N THR A 145 20.95 30.10 -3.00
CA THR A 145 20.42 28.89 -3.61
C THR A 145 21.39 28.27 -4.62
N ASP A 146 22.11 27.23 -4.22
CA ASP A 146 22.76 26.30 -5.17
C ASP A 146 22.84 24.84 -4.69
N TRP A 147 22.62 24.55 -3.40
CA TRP A 147 22.75 23.18 -2.86
C TRP A 147 21.42 22.41 -2.70
N LEU A 148 20.27 23.08 -2.80
CA LEU A 148 18.97 22.53 -2.42
C LEU A 148 18.34 21.59 -3.48
N SER A 149 18.71 21.74 -4.75
CA SER A 149 18.16 20.94 -5.86
C SER A 149 18.65 19.48 -5.85
N ILE A 150 19.82 19.20 -5.27
CA ILE A 150 20.34 17.83 -5.12
C ILE A 150 19.64 17.08 -3.96
N GLY A 151 19.17 17.81 -2.94
CA GLY A 151 18.53 17.21 -1.75
C GLY A 151 17.13 16.65 -2.00
N VAL A 152 16.34 17.28 -2.86
CA VAL A 152 14.93 16.90 -3.09
C VAL A 152 14.81 15.62 -3.94
N MET A 153 15.72 15.37 -4.88
CA MET A 153 15.74 14.10 -5.64
C MET A 153 16.26 12.91 -4.82
N ALA A 154 17.24 13.12 -3.92
CA ALA A 154 17.78 12.04 -3.09
C ALA A 154 16.86 11.69 -1.91
N GLY A 155 16.16 12.66 -1.33
CA GLY A 155 15.26 12.46 -0.20
C GLY A 155 14.00 11.65 -0.54
N GLY A 156 13.41 11.86 -1.72
CA GLY A 156 12.19 11.15 -2.14
C GLY A 156 12.37 9.63 -2.30
N GLY A 157 13.54 9.19 -2.78
CA GLY A 157 13.85 7.76 -2.93
C GLY A 157 14.06 7.02 -1.60
N ALA A 158 14.61 7.69 -0.59
CA ALA A 158 14.89 7.08 0.71
C ALA A 158 13.60 6.81 1.52
N VAL A 159 12.57 7.66 1.38
CA VAL A 159 11.28 7.48 2.09
C VAL A 159 10.51 6.28 1.53
N LEU A 160 10.60 6.00 0.23
CA LEU A 160 9.97 4.83 -0.38
C LEU A 160 10.65 3.51 0.03
N LEU A 161 11.98 3.50 0.13
CA LEU A 161 12.72 2.32 0.62
C LEU A 161 12.55 2.11 2.14
N GLY A 162 12.41 3.18 2.93
CA GLY A 162 12.13 3.10 4.36
C GLY A 162 10.71 2.61 4.68
N GLY A 163 9.71 2.98 3.88
CA GLY A 163 8.32 2.54 4.06
C GLY A 163 8.15 1.02 3.96
N LEU A 164 8.80 0.38 2.98
CA LEU A 164 8.77 -1.07 2.83
C LEU A 164 9.46 -1.83 3.98
N GLY A 165 10.47 -1.22 4.62
CA GLY A 165 11.18 -1.83 5.76
C GLY A 165 10.37 -1.82 7.07
N LEU A 166 9.50 -0.82 7.27
CA LEU A 166 8.65 -0.71 8.46
C LEU A 166 7.45 -1.65 8.42
N ASP A 167 6.90 -1.95 7.23
CA ASP A 167 5.80 -2.91 7.10
C ASP A 167 6.22 -4.33 7.52
N ILE A 168 7.44 -4.76 7.16
CA ILE A 168 7.98 -6.08 7.56
C ILE A 168 8.20 -6.16 9.08
N ALA A 169 8.66 -5.08 9.71
CA ALA A 169 8.86 -5.03 11.17
C ALA A 169 7.55 -4.96 11.96
N SER A 170 6.44 -4.55 11.34
CA SER A 170 5.14 -4.44 12.00
C SER A 170 4.34 -5.76 12.00
N ALA A 171 4.58 -6.63 11.01
CA ALA A 171 3.91 -7.93 10.90
C ALA A 171 4.28 -8.87 12.06
N SER A 172 5.54 -8.87 12.51
CA SER A 172 5.99 -9.74 13.60
C SER A 172 5.38 -9.39 14.97
N LEU A 173 5.00 -8.12 15.19
CA LEU A 173 4.33 -7.69 16.42
C LEU A 173 2.85 -8.09 16.47
N ALA A 174 2.22 -8.34 15.31
CA ALA A 174 0.83 -8.77 15.24
C ALA A 174 0.64 -10.24 15.63
N ASP A 175 1.61 -11.10 15.34
CA ASP A 175 1.57 -12.52 15.70
C ASP A 175 1.78 -12.76 17.20
N GLU A 176 2.64 -11.98 17.83
CA GLU A 176 2.85 -12.03 19.29
C GLU A 176 1.57 -11.65 20.05
N HIS A 177 0.76 -10.73 19.48
CA HIS A 177 -0.54 -10.35 20.00
C HIS A 177 -1.62 -11.43 19.87
N LYS A 178 -1.63 -12.19 18.76
CA LYS A 178 -2.54 -13.34 18.57
C LYS A 178 -2.19 -14.47 19.54
N ALA A 179 -0.90 -14.73 19.77
CA ALA A 179 -0.46 -15.75 20.73
C ALA A 179 -0.92 -15.46 22.16
N LEU A 180 -0.89 -14.19 22.59
CA LEU A 180 -1.34 -13.77 23.93
C LEU A 180 -2.85 -13.85 24.14
N LYS A 181 -3.68 -13.80 23.08
CA LYS A 181 -5.14 -13.90 23.18
C LYS A 181 -5.68 -15.34 23.23
N THR A 182 -4.87 -16.35 22.90
CA THR A 182 -5.36 -17.72 22.67
C THR A 182 -5.10 -18.68 23.83
N ASP A 183 -4.58 -18.22 24.97
CA ASP A 183 -4.44 -19.04 26.18
C ASP A 183 -5.58 -18.76 27.20
N PRO A 184 -6.68 -19.55 27.18
CA PRO A 184 -7.79 -19.39 28.11
C PRO A 184 -7.46 -19.83 29.56
N ALA A 185 -6.25 -20.32 29.84
CA ALA A 185 -5.87 -20.82 31.17
C ALA A 185 -5.31 -19.74 32.12
N THR A 186 -5.00 -18.53 31.62
CA THR A 186 -4.43 -17.48 32.48
C THR A 186 -5.48 -16.45 32.88
N GLY A 187 -5.79 -16.46 34.18
CA GLY A 187 -6.93 -15.80 34.81
C GLY A 187 -7.13 -14.31 34.52
N THR A 188 -8.36 -13.88 34.74
CA THR A 188 -8.89 -12.51 34.70
C THR A 188 -8.26 -11.61 35.77
N ASP A 189 -6.95 -11.36 35.69
CA ASP A 189 -6.30 -10.36 36.53
C ASP A 189 -6.54 -8.96 35.95
N ALA A 190 -7.16 -8.08 36.77
CA ALA A 190 -7.44 -6.69 36.41
C ALA A 190 -6.19 -5.92 35.96
N SER A 191 -5.01 -6.33 36.43
CA SER A 191 -3.69 -5.82 36.03
C SER A 191 -3.42 -5.99 34.53
N ARG A 192 -3.85 -7.11 33.95
CA ARG A 192 -3.60 -7.43 32.53
C ARG A 192 -4.54 -6.69 31.59
N LYS A 193 -5.74 -6.33 32.08
CA LYS A 193 -6.68 -5.48 31.35
C LYS A 193 -6.15 -4.05 31.18
N ALA A 194 -5.52 -3.50 32.21
CA ALA A 194 -4.89 -2.18 32.12
C ALA A 194 -3.70 -2.14 31.14
N GLU A 195 -2.95 -3.24 31.02
CA GLU A 195 -1.85 -3.39 30.06
C GLU A 195 -2.37 -3.54 28.62
N LEU A 196 -3.44 -4.30 28.41
CA LEU A 196 -4.13 -4.39 27.11
C LEU A 196 -4.71 -3.05 26.66
N ASP A 197 -5.34 -2.28 27.56
CA ASP A 197 -5.92 -0.97 27.25
C ASP A 197 -4.83 0.06 26.88
N GLN A 198 -3.65 0.02 27.53
CA GLN A 198 -2.51 0.85 27.12
C GLN A 198 -1.99 0.48 25.73
N LEU A 199 -1.88 -0.83 25.45
CA LEU A 199 -1.37 -1.34 24.18
C LEU A 199 -2.31 -1.04 23.00
N GLU A 200 -3.62 -1.04 23.24
CA GLU A 200 -4.63 -0.66 22.24
C GLU A 200 -4.58 0.84 21.90
N SER A 201 -4.30 1.70 22.88
CA SER A 201 -4.09 3.14 22.65
C SER A 201 -2.83 3.43 21.82
N ASP A 202 -1.77 2.64 22.01
CA ASP A 202 -0.52 2.73 21.26
C ASP A 202 -0.70 2.24 19.80
N ILE A 203 -1.50 1.19 19.60
CA ILE A 203 -1.85 0.69 18.25
C ILE A 203 -2.73 1.70 17.50
N SER A 204 -3.72 2.30 18.17
CA SER A 204 -4.58 3.33 17.57
C SER A 204 -3.77 4.54 17.09
N THR A 205 -2.85 5.03 17.92
CA THR A 205 -2.02 6.19 17.59
C THR A 205 -1.09 5.88 16.41
N ARG A 206 -0.50 4.67 16.37
CA ARG A 206 0.36 4.24 15.25
C ARG A 206 -0.41 4.05 13.95
N LYS A 207 -1.62 3.47 13.99
CA LYS A 207 -2.47 3.31 12.78
C LYS A 207 -2.84 4.66 12.16
N THR A 208 -3.18 5.66 12.96
CA THR A 208 -3.48 7.01 12.45
C THR A 208 -2.28 7.65 11.79
N ILE A 209 -1.08 7.53 12.39
CA ILE A 209 0.16 8.07 11.82
C ILE A 209 0.49 7.38 10.48
N VAL A 210 0.34 6.05 10.41
CA VAL A 210 0.60 5.27 9.19
C VAL A 210 -0.38 5.65 8.08
N ILE A 211 -1.69 5.73 8.36
CA ILE A 211 -2.70 6.16 7.38
C ILE A 211 -2.42 7.59 6.91
N ALA A 212 -2.05 8.50 7.82
CA ALA A 212 -1.69 9.87 7.46
C ALA A 212 -0.43 9.92 6.58
N MET A 213 0.60 9.13 6.88
CA MET A 213 1.82 9.06 6.05
C MET A 213 1.55 8.45 4.67
N TYR A 214 0.73 7.40 4.57
CA TYR A 214 0.33 6.85 3.27
C TYR A 214 -0.54 7.81 2.46
N GLY A 215 -1.46 8.52 3.12
CA GLY A 215 -2.28 9.55 2.47
C GLY A 215 -1.45 10.71 1.92
N VAL A 216 -0.53 11.24 2.73
CA VAL A 216 0.37 12.34 2.32
C VAL A 216 1.40 11.88 1.29
N GLY A 217 1.99 10.69 1.46
CA GLY A 217 2.96 10.11 0.54
C GLY A 217 2.35 9.76 -0.83
N GLY A 218 1.15 9.18 -0.83
CA GLY A 218 0.41 8.87 -2.05
C GLY A 218 0.03 10.13 -2.84
N ALA A 219 -0.47 11.17 -2.15
CA ALA A 219 -0.74 12.46 -2.78
C ALA A 219 0.52 13.09 -3.38
N ALA A 220 1.64 13.07 -2.65
CA ALA A 220 2.91 13.60 -3.13
C ALA A 220 3.43 12.87 -4.39
N LEU A 221 3.26 11.54 -4.48
CA LEU A 221 3.62 10.78 -5.68
C LEU A 221 2.76 11.16 -6.88
N ILE A 222 1.44 11.29 -6.71
CA ILE A 222 0.54 11.69 -7.79
C ILE A 222 0.90 13.10 -8.27
N THR A 223 1.04 14.06 -7.35
CA THR A 223 1.41 15.44 -7.69
C THR A 223 2.78 15.51 -8.36
N GLY A 224 3.77 14.77 -7.83
CA GLY A 224 5.11 14.69 -8.42
C GLY A 224 5.10 14.11 -9.83
N THR A 225 4.27 13.09 -10.07
CA THR A 225 4.11 12.46 -11.39
C THR A 225 3.45 13.42 -12.38
N VAL A 226 2.40 14.12 -11.98
CA VAL A 226 1.73 15.13 -12.82
C VAL A 226 2.70 16.26 -13.19
N LEU A 227 3.43 16.80 -12.21
CA LEU A 227 4.43 17.85 -12.46
C LEU A 227 5.57 17.38 -13.38
N PHE A 228 6.00 16.12 -13.24
CA PHE A 228 7.00 15.53 -14.11
C PHE A 228 6.53 15.47 -15.57
N PHE A 229 5.29 15.03 -15.81
CA PHE A 229 4.71 14.99 -17.16
C PHE A 229 4.46 16.38 -17.74
N LEU A 230 4.00 17.34 -16.94
CA LEU A 230 3.84 18.73 -17.40
C LEU A 230 5.19 19.34 -17.79
N ARG A 231 6.26 19.04 -17.02
CA ARG A 231 7.61 19.51 -17.33
C ARG A 231 8.20 18.88 -18.60
N MET A 232 7.87 17.63 -18.91
CA MET A 232 8.33 16.98 -20.14
C MET A 232 7.68 17.52 -21.41
N ASN A 233 6.52 18.18 -21.30
CA ASN A 233 5.79 18.71 -22.46
C ASN A 233 6.12 20.17 -22.78
N ASP A 234 6.82 20.89 -21.90
CA ASP A 234 7.23 22.28 -22.10
C ASP A 234 8.70 22.34 -22.57
N ASP A 235 8.95 22.05 -23.84
CA ASP A 235 10.23 22.33 -24.52
C ASP A 235 10.44 23.84 -24.79
N SER A 236 9.50 24.70 -24.36
CA SER A 236 9.58 26.15 -24.49
C SER A 236 10.01 26.76 -23.17
N ALA A 237 11.32 26.93 -22.99
CA ALA A 237 11.93 27.59 -21.85
C ALA A 237 11.33 28.98 -21.60
N SER A 238 10.41 29.06 -20.63
CA SER A 238 10.17 30.27 -19.85
C SER A 238 10.72 30.00 -18.46
N ASP A 239 11.50 30.95 -17.93
CA ASP A 239 12.17 30.93 -16.61
C ASP A 239 11.17 30.96 -15.43
N THR A 240 10.13 30.15 -15.47
CA THR A 240 9.15 30.04 -14.39
C THR A 240 9.66 29.00 -13.40
N ALA A 241 10.46 29.45 -12.43
CA ALA A 241 10.92 28.62 -11.33
C ALA A 241 9.80 28.47 -10.28
N TRP A 242 9.37 27.23 -10.04
CA TRP A 242 8.44 26.88 -8.96
C TRP A 242 9.24 26.36 -7.78
N ASN A 243 9.15 27.03 -6.62
CA ASN A 243 9.79 26.59 -5.39
C ASN A 243 8.73 26.13 -4.38
N LEU A 244 8.90 24.90 -3.88
CA LEU A 244 8.09 24.30 -2.82
C LEU A 244 8.88 24.34 -1.51
N TYR A 245 8.29 24.91 -0.47
CA TYR A 245 8.89 24.95 0.87
C TYR A 245 8.01 24.14 1.83
N PRO A 246 8.44 22.91 2.20
CA PRO A 246 7.82 22.22 3.32
C PRO A 246 8.24 22.91 4.62
N SER A 247 7.29 23.15 5.52
CA SER A 247 7.55 23.63 6.89
C SER A 247 6.87 22.71 7.89
N VAL A 248 7.54 22.43 9.00
CA VAL A 248 7.00 21.65 10.11
C VAL A 248 7.08 22.51 11.37
N GLY A 249 5.93 22.80 11.97
CA GLY A 249 5.81 23.49 13.26
C GLY A 249 5.45 22.52 14.38
N ASP A 250 5.34 23.05 15.60
CA ASP A 250 4.91 22.31 16.79
C ASP A 250 3.42 21.90 16.66
N GLY A 251 3.15 20.85 15.87
CA GLY A 251 1.82 20.25 15.70
C GLY A 251 1.20 20.37 14.30
N SER A 252 1.89 20.95 13.32
CA SER A 252 1.39 20.99 11.93
C SER A 252 2.52 20.83 10.91
N ALA A 253 2.17 20.31 9.74
CA ALA A 253 3.02 20.32 8.55
C ALA A 253 2.30 21.11 7.46
N SER A 254 3.00 22.03 6.82
CA SER A 254 2.48 22.84 5.72
C SER A 254 3.43 22.82 4.52
N VAL A 255 2.90 23.05 3.33
CA VAL A 255 3.68 23.20 2.09
C VAL A 255 3.30 24.53 1.47
N SER A 256 4.27 25.43 1.36
CA SER A 256 4.08 26.74 0.71
C SER A 256 4.60 26.69 -0.72
N LEU A 257 3.82 27.24 -1.66
CA LEU A 257 4.19 27.38 -3.06
C LEU A 257 4.56 28.84 -3.35
N LEU A 258 5.82 29.09 -3.71
CA LEU A 258 6.28 30.42 -4.11
C LEU A 258 6.49 30.43 -5.64
N THR A 259 5.72 31.26 -6.34
CA THR A 259 5.87 31.47 -7.79
C THR A 259 6.53 32.82 -8.05
N ARG A 260 7.57 32.82 -8.89
CA ARG A 260 8.21 34.04 -9.39
C ARG A 260 7.79 34.21 -10.85
N TRP A 261 7.01 35.26 -11.10
CA TRP A 261 6.54 35.67 -12.43
C TRP A 261 7.42 36.81 -12.97
#